data_AF-D2B8V0-F1
#
_entry.id   AF-D2B8V0-F1
#
_cell.length_a   1.000
_cell.length_b   1.000
_cell.length_c   1.000
_cell.angle_alpha   90.00
_cell.angle_beta   90.00
_cell.angle_gamma   90.00
#
_symmetry.space_group_name_H-M   'P 1'
#
loop_
_entity.id
_entity.type
_entity.pdbx_description
1 polymer ?
#
loop_
_entity_poly.entity_id
_entity_poly.type
_entity_poly.pdbx_seq_one_letter_code
_entity_poly.pdbx_strand_id
1 'polypeptide(L)' 'MGEGPLLRVVRGNPTPEELAALIAVVLARASSAAAAEAVPSAWADRSRSMRQPPVPGRRAVSDDSRIPAPWRRLKFSP' A
#
# COMPACT_ATOMS: atom_id res chain seq x y z
N MET A 1 -16.64 21.19 -0.50
CA MET A 1 -17.06 19.83 -0.05
C MET A 1 -16.33 19.59 1.25
N GLY A 2 -17.05 19.57 2.38
CA GLY A 2 -16.44 19.52 3.71
C GLY A 2 -15.72 18.19 3.95
N GLU A 3 -14.58 18.26 4.63
CA GLU A 3 -13.80 17.10 5.03
C GLU A 3 -14.63 16.23 6.00
N GLY A 4 -14.63 14.92 5.77
CA GLY A 4 -15.34 13.97 6.64
C GLY A 4 -14.68 13.85 8.02
N PRO A 5 -15.38 13.25 9.00
CA PRO A 5 -14.83 13.08 10.35
C PRO A 5 -13.57 12.19 10.34
N LEU A 6 -12.55 12.59 11.11
CA LEU A 6 -11.27 11.87 11.23
C LEU A 6 -11.43 10.47 11.85
N LEU A 7 -12.41 10.30 12.74
CA LEU A 7 -12.74 9.02 13.37
C LEU A 7 -14.25 8.92 13.58
N ARG A 8 -14.83 7.76 13.27
CA ARG A 8 -16.27 7.50 13.42
C ARG A 8 -16.50 6.15 14.11
N VAL A 9 -17.27 6.18 15.19
CA VAL A 9 -17.78 4.96 15.82
C VAL A 9 -18.94 4.42 14.98
N VAL A 10 -18.76 3.23 14.40
CA VAL A 10 -19.79 2.60 13.56
C VAL A 10 -20.75 1.75 14.40
N ARG A 11 -20.27 1.18 15.52
CA ARG A 11 -21.04 0.35 16.45
C ARG A 11 -20.51 0.50 17.88
N GLY A 12 -21.41 0.36 18.86
CA GLY A 12 -21.10 0.49 20.29
C GLY A 12 -21.21 1.93 20.81
N ASN A 13 -21.09 2.11 22.12
CA ASN A 13 -21.07 3.41 22.79
C ASN A 13 -19.86 3.46 23.74
N PRO A 14 -18.65 3.79 23.23
CA PRO A 14 -17.45 3.82 24.06
C PRO A 14 -17.55 4.93 25.11
N THR A 15 -16.93 4.70 26.26
CA THR A 15 -16.81 5.78 27.24
C THR A 15 -15.84 6.86 26.74
N PRO A 16 -15.91 8.09 27.27
CA PRO A 16 -14.96 9.14 26.92
C PRO A 16 -13.50 8.72 27.14
N GLU A 17 -13.23 7.94 28.18
CA GLU A 17 -11.91 7.44 28.54
C GLU A 17 -11.39 6.44 27.50
N GLU A 18 -12.24 5.54 27.03
CA GLU A 18 -11.88 4.57 25.97
C GLU A 18 -11.56 5.29 24.65
N LEU A 19 -12.37 6.31 24.29
CA LEU A 19 -12.11 7.10 23.10
C LEU A 19 -10.80 7.89 23.21
N ALA A 20 -10.52 8.48 24.38
CA ALA A 20 -9.28 9.19 24.64
C ALA A 20 -8.06 8.24 24.55
N ALA A 21 -8.16 7.04 25.11
CA ALA A 21 -7.11 6.02 25.02
C ALA A 21 -6.83 5.62 23.57
N LEU A 22 -7.88 5.41 22.77
CA LEU A 22 -7.73 5.09 21.34
C LEU A 22 -7.03 6.21 20.57
N ILE A 23 -7.43 7.47 20.79
CA ILE A 23 -6.80 8.64 20.15
C ILE A 23 -5.33 8.73 20.55
N ALA A 24 -5.00 8.57 21.84
CA ALA A 24 -3.64 8.60 22.33
C ALA A 24 -2.74 7.55 21.66
N VAL A 25 -3.25 6.32 21.50
CA VAL A 25 -2.52 5.24 20.80
C VAL A 25 -2.30 5.58 19.33
N VAL A 26 -3.31 6.09 18.62
CA VAL A 26 -3.17 6.47 17.21
C VAL A 26 -2.11 7.56 17.04
N LEU A 27 -2.14 8.59 17.88
CA LEU A 27 -1.15 9.68 17.85
C LEU A 27 0.26 9.19 18.18
N ALA A 28 0.40 8.34 19.21
CA ALA A 28 1.70 7.77 19.57
C ALA A 28 2.31 6.95 18.43
N ARG A 29 1.49 6.15 17.74
CA ARG A 29 1.96 5.39 16.56
C ARG A 29 2.30 6.30 15.39
N ALA A 30 1.52 7.35 15.14
CA ALA A 30 1.83 8.31 14.08
C ALA A 30 3.16 9.05 14.34
N SER A 31 3.40 9.45 15.59
CA SER A 31 4.67 10.06 16.01
C SER A 31 5.85 9.08 15.85
N SER A 32 5.69 7.83 16.26
CA SER A 32 6.71 6.80 16.06
C SER A 32 6.99 6.51 14.58
N ALA A 33 5.96 6.56 13.73
CA ALA A 33 6.12 6.36 12.29
C ALA A 33 6.81 7.55 11.61
N ALA A 34 6.54 8.78 12.05
CA ALA A 34 7.22 9.98 11.55
C ALA A 34 8.73 9.99 11.89
N ALA A 35 9.12 9.34 12.99
CA ALA A 35 10.52 9.19 13.38
C ALA A 35 11.26 8.04 12.67
N ALA A 36 10.55 7.16 11.96
CA ALA A 36 11.13 6.01 11.26
C ALA A 36 11.08 6.23 9.73
N GLU A 37 12.10 5.73 9.02
CA GLU A 37 12.02 5.59 7.56
C GLU A 37 10.78 4.75 7.21
N ALA A 38 9.94 5.26 6.30
CA ALA A 38 8.62 4.70 6.03
C ALA A 38 8.72 3.36 5.29
N VAL A 39 8.92 2.27 6.04
CA VAL A 39 8.80 0.91 5.49
C VAL A 39 7.31 0.62 5.30
N PRO A 40 6.86 0.29 4.07
CA PRO A 40 5.46 -0.04 3.82
C PRO A 40 5.02 -1.17 4.75
N SER A 41 3.91 -0.97 5.45
CA SER A 41 3.38 -2.01 6.32
C SER A 41 3.01 -3.24 5.49
N ALA A 42 3.14 -4.42 6.07
CA ALA A 42 2.80 -5.67 5.39
C ALA A 42 1.31 -5.76 5.00
N TRP A 43 0.45 -4.88 5.51
CA TRP A 43 -0.95 -4.73 5.12
C TRP A 43 -1.15 -3.72 3.98
N ALA A 44 -0.29 -2.71 3.87
CA ALA A 44 -0.30 -1.72 2.78
C ALA A 44 0.37 -2.25 1.50
N ASP A 45 1.07 -3.38 1.57
CA ASP A 45 1.69 -4.03 0.43
C ASP A 45 0.63 -4.52 -0.58
N ARG A 46 0.38 -3.70 -1.60
CA ARG A 46 -0.57 -3.98 -2.69
C ARG A 46 -0.21 -5.24 -3.47
N SER A 47 1.06 -5.66 -3.48
CA SER A 47 1.45 -6.91 -4.15
C SER A 47 0.78 -8.12 -3.51
N ARG A 48 0.35 -8.04 -2.24
CA ARG A 48 -0.41 -9.09 -1.55
C ARG A 48 -1.88 -9.15 -1.94
N SER A 49 -2.48 -8.05 -2.38
CA SER A 49 -3.87 -8.06 -2.88
C SER A 49 -3.96 -8.40 -4.37
N MET A 50 -2.85 -8.32 -5.08
CA MET A 50 -2.75 -8.75 -6.47
C MET A 50 -2.29 -10.21 -6.55
N ARG A 51 -2.78 -10.96 -7.54
CA ARG A 51 -2.11 -12.22 -7.89
C ARG A 51 -0.75 -11.88 -8.46
N GLN A 52 0.30 -12.46 -7.89
CA GLN A 52 1.61 -12.52 -8.55
C GLN A 52 1.40 -13.10 -9.95
N PRO A 53 1.83 -12.40 -11.02
CA PRO A 53 1.82 -12.99 -12.34
C PRO A 53 2.64 -14.29 -12.28
N PRO A 54 2.18 -15.36 -12.96
CA PRO A 54 2.93 -16.60 -12.98
C PRO A 54 4.34 -16.32 -13.46
N VAL A 55 5.34 -16.71 -12.66
CA VAL A 55 6.75 -16.66 -13.09
C VAL A 55 6.82 -17.44 -14.39
N PRO A 56 7.29 -16.84 -15.51
CA PRO A 56 7.48 -17.57 -16.74
C PRO A 56 8.29 -18.82 -16.40
N GLY A 57 7.69 -19.99 -16.63
CA GLY A 57 8.34 -21.25 -16.31
C GLY A 57 9.73 -21.26 -16.92
N ARG A 58 10.68 -21.93 -16.25
CA ARG A 58 12.08 -22.13 -16.67
C ARG A 58 12.22 -22.94 -17.99
N ARG A 59 11.23 -22.88 -18.87
CA ARG A 59 11.17 -23.50 -20.20
C ARG A 59 10.82 -22.52 -21.33
N ALA A 60 10.72 -21.22 -21.08
CA ALA A 60 10.53 -20.21 -22.13
C ALA A 60 11.84 -19.54 -22.58
N VAL A 61 12.92 -20.32 -22.70
CA VAL A 61 14.08 -19.97 -23.55
C VAL A 61 14.26 -21.10 -24.54
N SER A 62 13.25 -21.29 -25.40
CA SER A 62 13.51 -21.76 -26.75
C SER A 62 13.84 -20.53 -27.58
N ASP A 63 15.13 -20.41 -27.91
CA ASP A 63 15.72 -19.61 -29.00
C ASP A 63 14.72 -18.75 -29.79
N ASP A 64 14.61 -17.49 -29.40
CA ASP A 64 13.89 -16.47 -30.16
C ASP A 64 14.88 -15.43 -30.68
N SER A 65 15.70 -15.87 -31.64
CA SER A 65 16.54 -15.00 -32.45
C SER A 65 15.75 -14.16 -33.47
N ARG A 66 14.43 -13.94 -33.28
CA ARG A 66 13.57 -13.24 -34.25
C ARG A 66 12.56 -12.22 -33.71
N ILE A 67 12.51 -11.91 -32.41
CA ILE A 67 11.70 -10.75 -31.94
C ILE A 67 12.62 -9.60 -31.51
N PRO A 68 12.86 -8.58 -32.34
CA PRO A 68 13.38 -7.31 -31.85
C PRO A 68 12.26 -6.59 -31.09
N ALA A 69 12.31 -6.59 -29.76
CA ALA A 69 11.48 -5.73 -28.93
C ALA A 69 12.21 -4.42 -28.61
N PRO A 70 11.65 -3.25 -28.99
CA PRO A 70 11.97 -2.03 -28.25
C PRO A 70 10.69 -1.29 -27.84
N TRP A 71 9.89 -1.85 -26.91
CA TRP A 71 8.86 -1.09 -26.21
C TRP A 71 9.40 -0.34 -24.98
N ARG A 72 10.72 -0.29 -24.77
CA ARG A 72 11.38 0.66 -23.85
C ARG A 72 11.57 2.04 -24.48
N ARG A 73 10.48 2.69 -24.91
CA ARG A 73 10.45 4.14 -25.14
C ARG A 73 9.02 4.64 -25.21
N LEU A 74 8.42 4.87 -24.05
CA LEU A 74 7.42 5.92 -23.91
C LEU A 74 7.94 6.86 -22.84
N LYS A 75 8.74 7.83 -23.31
CA LYS A 75 8.93 9.08 -22.59
C LYS A 75 7.57 9.76 -22.50
N PHE A 76 7.26 10.27 -21.31
CA PHE A 76 6.26 11.30 -21.10
C PHE A 76 6.54 12.52 -22.00
N SER A 77 5.54 12.93 -22.79
CA SER A 77 4.97 14.29 -22.97
C SER A 77 4.14 14.33 -24.27
N PRO A 78 3.17 15.25 -24.44
CA PRO A 78 3.13 16.63 -23.95
C PRO A 78 2.50 16.78 -22.57
#